data_AF-A0A7Z9K7S6-F1
#
_entry.id   AF-A0A7Z9K7S6-F1
#
_cell.length_a   1.000
_cell.length_b   1.000
_cell.length_c   1.000
_cell.angle_alpha   90.00
_cell.angle_beta   90.00
_cell.angle_gamma   90.00
#
_symmetry.space_group_name_H-M   'P 1'
#
loop_
_entity.id
_entity.type
_entity.pdbx_description
1 polymer ?
#
loop_
_entity_poly.entity_id
_entity_poly.type
_entity_poly.pdbx_seq_one_letter_code
_entity_poly.pdbx_strand_id
1 'polypeptide(L)'
;SLEKIVGDSKLLGEEFARRIHQFSETVEIQGYGKACLVGTSGEYEHGNAFLTTVFANPVRDAIGGGKSWIPSSGKRGGPGVSIDVPLAHKDALYVRSHYDTVTVSFNDAPAPDEVIVIFAFATRGRLHARLGGLRASEIEGNDGLT
;
A
#
# COMPACT_ATOMS: atom_id res chain seq x y z
N SER A 1 -10.38 18.18 13.36
CA SER A 1 -9.38 18.11 12.27
C SER A 1 -8.56 16.84 12.43
N LEU A 2 -8.17 16.20 11.33
CA LEU A 2 -7.34 14.98 11.30
C LEU A 2 -5.85 15.27 11.02
N GLU A 3 -5.46 16.55 10.95
CA GLU A 3 -4.09 16.98 10.63
C GLU A 3 -3.02 16.35 11.53
N LYS A 4 -3.31 16.20 12.82
CA LYS A 4 -2.38 15.54 13.76
C LYS A 4 -2.13 14.08 13.37
N ILE A 5 -3.18 13.33 13.02
CA ILE A 5 -3.05 11.94 12.57
C ILE A 5 -2.21 11.88 11.30
N VAL A 6 -2.49 12.76 10.33
CA VAL A 6 -1.72 12.84 9.09
C VAL A 6 -0.24 13.12 9.36
N GLY A 7 0.07 14.11 10.21
CA GLY A 7 1.45 14.47 10.57
C GLY A 7 2.18 13.35 11.29
N ASP A 8 1.55 12.77 12.32
CA ASP A 8 2.16 11.73 13.16
C ASP A 8 2.23 10.37 12.43
N SER A 9 1.44 10.16 11.37
CA SER A 9 1.44 8.92 10.57
C SER A 9 2.81 8.57 9.98
N LYS A 10 3.73 9.54 9.88
CA LYS A 10 5.13 9.31 9.50
C LYS A 10 5.80 8.25 10.38
N LEU A 11 5.57 8.29 11.69
CA LEU A 11 6.17 7.34 12.64
C LEU A 11 5.70 5.91 12.38
N LEU A 12 4.42 5.74 12.02
CA LEU A 12 3.90 4.43 11.59
C LEU A 12 4.54 4.00 10.27
N GLY A 13 4.73 4.95 9.34
CA GLY A 13 5.47 4.71 8.09
C GLY A 13 6.90 4.23 8.33
N GLU A 14 7.62 4.85 9.27
CA GLU A 14 8.98 4.45 9.66
C GLU A 14 9.02 3.03 10.25
N GLU A 15 8.01 2.61 11.01
CA GLU A 15 7.93 1.24 11.52
C GLU A 15 7.64 0.22 10.39
N PHE A 16 6.78 0.57 9.43
CA PHE A 16 6.57 -0.26 8.24
C PHE A 16 7.85 -0.36 7.40
N ALA A 17 8.53 0.77 7.20
CA ALA A 17 9.81 0.87 6.51
C ALA A 17 10.86 -0.05 7.16
N ARG A 18 11.01 0.02 8.49
CA ARG A 18 11.92 -0.84 9.25
C ARG A 18 11.63 -2.32 9.03
N ARG A 19 10.36 -2.73 8.99
CA ARG A 19 9.96 -4.13 8.78
C ARG A 19 10.20 -4.60 7.35
N ILE A 20 9.79 -3.81 6.34
CA ILE A 20 9.96 -4.22 4.95
C ILE A 20 11.42 -4.22 4.52
N HIS A 21 12.24 -3.33 5.09
CA HIS A 21 13.67 -3.26 4.77
C HIS A 21 14.39 -4.58 5.00
N GLN A 22 14.03 -5.31 6.06
CA GLN A 22 14.57 -6.65 6.39
C GLN A 22 14.35 -7.68 5.27
N PHE A 23 13.36 -7.45 4.38
CA PHE A 23 13.08 -8.32 3.24
C PHE A 23 13.62 -7.73 1.93
N SER A 24 13.50 -6.42 1.73
CA SER A 24 13.89 -5.77 0.47
C SER A 24 15.38 -5.80 0.18
N GLU A 25 16.22 -6.07 1.19
CA GLU A 25 17.66 -6.33 0.99
C GLU A 25 17.95 -7.62 0.22
N THR A 26 17.05 -8.60 0.30
CA THR A 26 17.25 -9.94 -0.29
C THR A 26 16.29 -10.24 -1.43
N VAL A 27 15.20 -9.48 -1.54
CA VAL A 27 14.16 -9.68 -2.54
C VAL A 27 13.77 -8.34 -3.16
N GLU A 28 13.81 -8.26 -4.49
CA GLU A 28 13.35 -7.08 -5.21
C GLU A 28 11.84 -6.90 -5.05
N ILE A 29 11.44 -5.71 -4.61
CA ILE A 29 10.03 -5.30 -4.56
C ILE A 29 9.70 -4.60 -5.87
N GLN A 30 8.78 -5.17 -6.64
CA GLN A 30 8.33 -4.62 -7.93
C GLN A 30 7.01 -3.87 -7.83
N GLY A 31 6.16 -4.21 -6.87
CA GLY A 31 4.85 -3.59 -6.73
C GLY A 31 4.42 -3.41 -5.28
N TYR A 32 3.44 -2.53 -5.09
CA TYR A 32 2.89 -2.23 -3.78
C TYR A 32 1.45 -1.72 -3.80
N GLY A 33 0.86 -1.65 -2.61
CA GLY A 33 -0.49 -1.17 -2.36
C GLY A 33 -0.72 -0.94 -0.89
N LYS A 34 -1.75 -0.19 -0.53
CA LYS A 34 -2.12 0.05 0.86
C LYS A 34 -3.63 0.02 1.05
N ALA A 35 -4.07 -0.26 2.27
CA ALA A 35 -5.49 -0.21 2.60
C ALA A 35 -5.71 0.16 4.06
N CYS A 36 -6.96 0.49 4.42
CA CYS A 36 -7.34 0.67 5.81
C CYS A 36 -8.68 0.02 6.15
N LEU A 37 -8.78 -0.49 7.37
CA LEU A 37 -10.04 -0.91 7.98
C LEU A 37 -10.33 0.00 9.17
N VAL A 38 -11.51 0.60 9.21
CA VAL A 38 -11.95 1.45 10.33
C VAL A 38 -13.02 0.72 11.12
N GLY A 39 -12.89 0.70 12.43
CA GLY A 39 -13.90 0.20 13.37
C GLY A 39 -15.25 0.91 13.24
N THR A 40 -16.31 0.26 13.70
CA THR A 40 -17.68 0.73 13.50
C THR A 40 -18.02 2.06 14.18
N SER A 41 -17.26 2.47 15.21
CA SER A 41 -17.40 3.75 15.91
C SER A 41 -16.60 4.89 15.27
N GLY A 42 -15.81 4.61 14.23
CA GLY A 42 -15.07 5.62 13.47
C GLY A 42 -15.74 6.05 12.17
N GLU A 43 -15.08 6.93 11.41
CA GLU A 43 -15.46 7.34 10.05
C GLU A 43 -14.38 6.98 9.03
N TYR A 44 -14.74 6.94 7.75
CA TYR A 44 -13.84 6.52 6.67
C TYR A 44 -12.56 7.37 6.61
N GLU A 45 -12.68 8.67 6.90
CA GLU A 45 -11.60 9.64 6.94
C GLU A 45 -10.56 9.34 8.04
N HIS A 46 -10.96 8.68 9.14
CA HIS A 46 -10.01 8.22 10.16
C HIS A 46 -8.98 7.26 9.57
N GLY A 47 -9.41 6.38 8.66
CA GLY A 47 -8.51 5.47 7.94
C GLY A 47 -7.67 6.20 6.89
N ASN A 48 -8.28 7.09 6.10
CA ASN A 48 -7.58 7.83 5.05
C ASN A 48 -6.48 8.75 5.58
N ALA A 49 -6.62 9.26 6.81
CA ALA A 49 -5.58 10.05 7.45
C ALA A 49 -4.24 9.30 7.56
N PHE A 50 -4.27 7.96 7.65
CA PHE A 50 -3.07 7.11 7.64
C PHE A 50 -2.59 6.71 6.24
N LEU A 51 -3.35 6.96 5.18
CA LEU A 51 -3.01 6.53 3.82
C LEU A 51 -2.39 7.66 2.98
N THR A 52 -1.94 8.74 3.60
CA THR A 52 -1.36 9.88 2.87
C THR A 52 0.08 9.61 2.43
N THR A 53 0.65 10.54 1.66
CA THR A 53 2.08 10.54 1.28
C THR A 53 3.00 10.61 2.49
N VAL A 54 2.56 11.24 3.60
CA VAL A 54 3.35 11.36 4.84
C VAL A 54 3.68 9.99 5.43
N PHE A 55 2.68 9.12 5.53
CA PHE A 55 2.85 7.73 5.94
C PHE A 55 3.68 6.91 4.94
N ALA A 56 3.44 7.11 3.64
CA ALA A 56 3.98 6.23 2.61
C ALA A 56 5.44 6.52 2.22
N ASN A 57 5.92 7.74 2.39
CA ASN A 57 7.28 8.11 1.97
C ASN A 57 8.39 7.32 2.68
N PRO A 58 8.38 7.15 4.02
CA PRO A 58 9.38 6.29 4.68
C PRO A 58 9.42 4.87 4.12
N VAL A 59 8.25 4.32 3.77
CA VAL A 59 8.14 2.97 3.19
C VAL A 59 8.75 2.92 1.79
N ARG A 60 8.51 3.92 0.94
CA ARG A 60 9.13 4.04 -0.39
C ARG A 60 10.65 4.12 -0.26
N ASP A 61 11.16 4.95 0.63
CA ASP A 61 12.60 5.14 0.82
C ASP A 61 13.27 3.82 1.20
N ALA A 62 12.64 3.02 2.08
CA ALA A 62 13.18 1.73 2.53
C ALA A 62 13.26 0.65 1.45
N ILE A 63 12.44 0.73 0.39
CA ILE A 63 12.42 -0.24 -0.73
C ILE A 63 13.16 0.28 -1.98
N GLY A 64 14.00 1.31 -1.83
CA GLY A 64 14.76 1.89 -2.93
C GLY A 64 13.95 2.82 -3.84
N GLY A 65 12.86 3.39 -3.32
CA GLY A 65 12.04 4.39 -3.99
C GLY A 65 10.66 3.88 -4.42
N GLY A 66 10.19 4.37 -5.55
CA GLY A 66 8.86 4.11 -6.08
C GLY A 66 8.12 5.41 -6.37
N LYS A 67 8.25 5.89 -7.60
CA LYS A 67 7.63 7.15 -8.06
C LYS A 67 6.14 7.04 -8.35
N SER A 68 5.64 5.84 -8.63
CA SER A 68 4.23 5.65 -8.98
C SER A 68 3.32 6.00 -7.80
N TRP A 69 2.08 6.35 -8.12
CA TRP A 69 1.04 6.49 -7.11
C TRP A 69 0.75 5.13 -6.47
N ILE A 70 0.71 5.07 -5.13
CA ILE A 70 0.39 3.83 -4.40
C ILE A 70 -1.13 3.66 -4.40
N PRO A 71 -1.66 2.61 -5.05
CA PRO A 71 -3.09 2.35 -5.05
C PRO A 71 -3.58 2.01 -3.66
N SER A 72 -4.81 2.45 -3.36
CA SER A 72 -5.38 2.23 -2.04
C SER A 72 -6.88 2.07 -2.02
N SER A 73 -7.34 1.38 -0.98
CA SER A 73 -8.76 1.14 -0.66
C SER A 73 -8.98 1.35 0.84
N GLY A 74 -10.23 1.55 1.23
CA GLY A 74 -10.60 1.57 2.64
C GLY A 74 -11.97 0.94 2.84
N LYS A 75 -12.27 0.53 4.07
CA LYS A 75 -13.60 0.02 4.43
C LYS A 75 -13.87 0.26 5.92
N ARG A 76 -15.12 0.59 6.27
CA ARG A 76 -15.58 0.53 7.66
C ARG A 76 -16.19 -0.84 7.94
N GLY A 77 -15.86 -1.45 9.06
CA GLY A 77 -16.35 -2.79 9.43
C GLY A 77 -16.01 -3.15 10.87
N GLY A 78 -16.33 -4.38 11.26
CA GLY A 78 -15.93 -4.96 12.55
C GLY A 78 -14.95 -6.12 12.37
N PRO A 79 -14.67 -6.88 13.44
CA PRO A 79 -13.76 -8.01 13.42
C PRO A 79 -14.05 -9.01 12.30
N GLY A 80 -13.00 -9.45 11.60
CA GLY A 80 -13.09 -10.44 10.52
C GLY A 80 -13.54 -9.87 9.16
N VAL A 81 -13.83 -8.57 9.04
CA VAL A 81 -14.13 -7.96 7.75
C VAL A 81 -12.93 -8.11 6.80
N SER A 82 -13.20 -8.51 5.56
CA SER A 82 -12.17 -8.60 4.52
C SER A 82 -12.00 -7.27 3.78
N ILE A 83 -10.78 -7.02 3.28
CA ILE A 83 -10.47 -5.91 2.39
C ILE A 83 -9.49 -6.34 1.30
N ASP A 84 -9.70 -5.79 0.12
CA ASP A 84 -8.84 -5.98 -1.04
C ASP A 84 -7.81 -4.85 -1.11
N VAL A 85 -6.52 -5.22 -1.05
CA VAL A 85 -5.41 -4.29 -1.23
C VAL A 85 -5.04 -4.28 -2.71
N PRO A 86 -5.36 -3.22 -3.47
CA PRO A 86 -4.96 -3.12 -4.87
C PRO A 86 -3.44 -2.96 -4.97
N LEU A 87 -2.82 -3.57 -5.98
CA LEU A 87 -1.38 -3.51 -6.22
C LEU A 87 -1.08 -2.91 -7.61
N ALA A 88 0.00 -2.14 -7.70
CA ALA A 88 0.56 -1.65 -8.95
C ALA A 88 2.11 -1.63 -8.89
N HIS A 89 2.78 -1.51 -10.05
CA HIS A 89 4.25 -1.46 -10.09
C HIS A 89 4.76 -0.19 -9.42
N LYS A 90 5.77 -0.30 -8.55
CA LYS A 90 6.21 0.81 -7.69
C LYS A 90 6.80 2.00 -8.46
N ASP A 91 7.43 1.76 -9.59
CA ASP A 91 8.13 2.80 -10.35
C ASP A 91 7.31 3.40 -11.51
N ALA A 92 6.30 2.70 -12.03
CA ALA A 92 5.53 3.15 -13.19
C ALA A 92 4.11 2.54 -13.19
N LEU A 93 3.10 3.39 -13.05
CA LEU A 93 1.72 2.97 -12.90
C LEU A 93 1.22 2.18 -14.12
N TYR A 94 1.66 2.47 -15.35
CA TYR A 94 1.15 1.82 -16.55
C TYR A 94 1.73 0.44 -16.88
N VAL A 95 2.57 -0.12 -16.01
CA VAL A 95 3.07 -1.50 -16.13
C VAL A 95 1.95 -2.49 -15.82
N ARG A 96 1.14 -2.78 -16.84
CA ARG A 96 -0.13 -3.50 -16.74
C ARG A 96 0.00 -4.93 -16.20
N SER A 97 1.16 -5.55 -16.30
CA SER A 97 1.42 -6.87 -15.74
C SER A 97 1.37 -6.89 -14.20
N HIS A 98 1.45 -5.73 -13.55
CA HIS A 98 1.52 -5.59 -12.09
C HIS A 98 0.23 -5.12 -11.41
N TYR A 99 -0.85 -4.88 -12.18
CA TYR A 99 -2.16 -4.69 -11.59
C TYR A 99 -2.64 -5.99 -10.95
N ASP A 100 -2.70 -6.04 -9.64
CA ASP A 100 -3.12 -7.23 -8.93
C ASP A 100 -3.84 -6.86 -7.63
N THR A 101 -4.25 -7.84 -6.85
CA THR A 101 -4.91 -7.60 -5.57
C THR A 101 -4.59 -8.74 -4.61
N VAL A 102 -4.43 -8.40 -3.33
CA VAL A 102 -4.41 -9.36 -2.23
C VAL A 102 -5.55 -9.06 -1.26
N THR A 103 -6.35 -10.07 -0.95
CA THR A 103 -7.41 -9.96 0.07
C THR A 103 -6.84 -10.33 1.43
N VAL A 104 -7.11 -9.51 2.44
CA VAL A 104 -6.72 -9.75 3.84
C VAL A 104 -7.91 -9.58 4.78
N SER A 105 -7.82 -10.20 5.95
CA SER A 105 -8.81 -10.12 7.04
C SER A 105 -8.12 -10.40 8.37
N PHE A 106 -8.63 -9.81 9.45
CA PHE A 106 -8.07 -9.95 10.80
C PHE A 106 -9.17 -10.46 11.73
N ASN A 107 -8.99 -11.63 12.33
CA ASN A 107 -10.10 -12.36 12.98
C ASN A 107 -10.77 -11.59 14.13
N ASP A 108 -10.00 -10.84 14.91
CA ASP A 108 -10.43 -10.11 16.09
C ASP A 108 -10.42 -8.58 15.92
N ALA A 109 -10.17 -8.07 14.70
CA ALA A 109 -9.98 -6.65 14.44
C ALA A 109 -10.60 -6.19 13.10
N PRO A 110 -10.95 -4.90 12.93
CA PRO A 110 -10.85 -3.83 13.93
C PRO A 110 -11.96 -3.93 14.99
N ALA A 111 -11.61 -3.67 16.25
CA ALA A 111 -12.59 -3.33 17.28
C ALA A 111 -13.29 -2.00 16.94
N PRO A 112 -14.43 -1.65 17.58
CA PRO A 112 -15.22 -0.49 17.18
C PRO A 112 -14.46 0.84 17.12
N ASP A 113 -13.48 1.05 17.99
CA ASP A 113 -12.67 2.26 18.13
C ASP A 113 -11.24 2.13 17.55
N GLU A 114 -10.97 1.09 16.75
CA GLU A 114 -9.67 0.84 16.15
C GLU A 114 -9.58 1.24 14.67
N VAL A 115 -8.34 1.41 14.19
CA VAL A 115 -8.02 1.50 12.76
C VAL A 115 -6.88 0.53 12.46
N ILE A 116 -7.05 -0.29 11.43
CA ILE A 116 -5.98 -1.12 10.87
C ILE A 116 -5.46 -0.43 9.62
N VAL A 117 -4.14 -0.27 9.54
CA VAL A 117 -3.43 0.23 8.36
C VAL A 117 -2.66 -0.93 7.74
N ILE A 118 -2.78 -1.09 6.43
CA ILE A 118 -2.26 -2.24 5.68
C ILE A 118 -1.37 -1.72 4.57
N PHE A 119 -0.21 -2.37 4.38
CA PHE A 119 0.66 -2.17 3.25
C PHE A 119 1.03 -3.54 2.69
N ALA A 120 0.82 -3.75 1.40
CA ALA A 120 1.14 -4.98 0.70
C ALA A 120 2.24 -4.71 -0.32
N PHE A 121 3.11 -5.70 -0.50
CA PHE A 121 4.24 -5.65 -1.41
C PHE A 121 4.21 -6.88 -2.32
N ALA A 122 4.66 -6.71 -3.55
CA ALA A 122 4.77 -7.76 -4.55
C ALA A 122 6.17 -7.78 -5.14
N THR A 123 6.69 -8.98 -5.37
CA THR A 123 8.04 -9.21 -5.90
C THR A 123 8.05 -9.49 -7.40
N ARG A 124 6.85 -9.53 -8.01
CA ARG A 124 6.64 -9.77 -9.44
C ARG A 124 5.23 -9.37 -9.87
N GLY A 125 5.00 -9.32 -11.18
CA GLY A 125 3.68 -9.21 -11.78
C GLY A 125 2.88 -10.53 -11.76
N ARG A 126 1.67 -10.48 -12.33
CA ARG A 126 0.75 -11.63 -12.43
C ARG A 126 1.38 -12.81 -13.19
N LEU A 127 1.16 -14.03 -12.70
CA LEU A 127 1.76 -15.27 -13.25
C LEU A 127 1.52 -15.49 -14.75
N HIS A 128 0.36 -15.06 -15.25
CA HIS A 128 -0.05 -15.29 -16.64
C HIS A 128 -0.37 -13.97 -17.35
N ALA A 129 0.37 -12.90 -17.04
CA ALA A 129 0.20 -11.59 -17.70
C ALA A 129 0.41 -11.72 -19.23
N ARG A 130 -0.63 -11.38 -20.00
CA ARG A 130 -0.67 -11.56 -21.47
C ARG A 130 -1.51 -10.52 -22.19
N LEU A 131 -1.63 -9.32 -21.60
CA LEU A 131 -2.53 -8.27 -22.07
C LEU A 131 -1.78 -7.06 -22.62
N GLY A 132 -0.51 -7.20 -23.02
CA GLY A 132 0.33 -6.10 -23.50
C GLY A 132 0.49 -4.95 -22.49
N GLY A 133 0.78 -3.75 -22.98
CA GLY A 133 1.11 -2.57 -22.16
C GLY A 133 2.60 -2.41 -21.94
N LEU A 134 2.98 -1.38 -21.19
CA LEU A 134 4.36 -1.09 -20.80
C LEU A 134 4.96 -2.29 -20.04
N ARG A 135 6.14 -2.75 -20.44
CA ARG A 135 6.85 -3.81 -19.73
C ARG A 135 7.68 -3.21 -18.60
N ALA A 136 7.90 -3.98 -17.53
CA ALA A 136 8.74 -3.54 -16.41
C ALA A 136 10.19 -3.23 -16.85
N SER A 137 10.69 -3.91 -17.89
CA SER A 137 12.00 -3.67 -18.49
C SER A 137 12.08 -2.40 -19.34
N GLU A 138 10.94 -1.75 -19.62
CA GLU A 138 10.84 -0.56 -20.47
C GLU A 138 10.53 0.70 -19.66
N ILE A 139 10.59 0.60 -18.33
CA ILE A 139 10.29 1.72 -17.43
C ILE A 139 11.34 2.82 -17.59
N GLU A 140 10.88 4.05 -17.79
CA GLU A 140 11.72 5.23 -17.71
C GLU A 140 11.85 5.70 -16.26
N GLY A 141 10.75 5.61 -15.50
CA GLY A 141 10.72 5.90 -14.07
C GLY A 141 10.89 7.39 -13.78
N ASN A 142 10.42 8.26 -14.68
CA ASN A 142 10.60 9.72 -14.58
C ASN A 142 9.49 10.37 -13.75
N ASP A 143 8.24 10.01 -14.02
CA ASP A 143 7.01 10.64 -13.51
C ASP A 143 6.12 9.71 -12.67
N GLY A 144 6.50 8.43 -12.56
CA GLY A 144 5.71 7.42 -11.86
C GLY A 144 4.58 6.82 -12.70
N LEU A 145 4.45 7.20 -13.98
CA LEU A 145 3.46 6.67 -14.91
C LEU A 145 4.09 5.68 -15.90
N THR A 146 5.26 6.04 -16.45
CA THR A 146 6.02 5.25 -17.44
C THR A 146 7.45 5.00 -17.05
#